data_AF-G5PZD9-F1
#
_entry.id   AF-G5PZD9-F1
#
_cell.length_a   1.000
_cell.length_b   1.000
_cell.length_c   1.000
_cell.angle_alpha   90.00
_cell.angle_beta   90.00
_cell.angle_gamma   90.00
#
_symmetry.space_group_name_H-M   'P 1'
#
loop_
_entity.id
_entity.type
_entity.pdbx_description
1 polymer ?
#
loop_
_entity_poly.entity_id
_entity_poly.type
_entity_poly.pdbx_seq_one_letter_code
_entity_poly.pdbx_strand_id
1 'polypeptide(L)'
;MYIHWVGGNDLAAAIAQPTMAQQIAGNSATNAAAQVGLLLDAGAGLVVVPNVPDISATPMLLEAVITAGLGAAAPPALKAALDALAEGATPDFASRQQAIRKALLAAAATVSSNPFIQQLLVEQLLAGYETAAEQASALTDYYNQMEEKGLEQHGGNIARADINGLFKEILANPQAFGLTNTVGMACPPGVSASACSSAMPGFNASQDYLFADHLHPGPQVHTIIAVIVMMPAVFRIIIVMMPAVFRPPYSAIYAPVRRGWIAIYTICPLNSVTSSAV
;
A
#
# COMPACT_ATOMS: atom_id res chain seq x y z
N MET A 1 -3.54 18.98 -15.12
CA MET A 1 -3.87 17.88 -14.20
C MET A 1 -2.94 18.00 -13.02
N TYR A 2 -3.48 17.88 -11.81
CA TYR A 2 -2.70 17.81 -10.58
C TYR A 2 -2.83 16.40 -9.98
N ILE A 3 -1.80 15.93 -9.30
CA ILE A 3 -1.83 14.72 -8.49
C ILE A 3 -1.52 15.17 -7.07
N HIS A 4 -2.40 14.84 -6.13
CA HIS A 4 -2.23 15.15 -4.71
C HIS A 4 -2.30 13.82 -3.95
N TRP A 5 -1.16 13.39 -3.41
CA TRP A 5 -1.04 12.13 -2.70
C TRP A 5 -0.20 12.34 -1.45
N VAL A 6 -0.84 12.22 -0.28
CA VAL A 6 -0.24 12.52 1.02
C VAL A 6 -0.85 11.59 2.07
N GLY A 7 -0.19 11.46 3.23
CA GLY A 7 -0.71 10.75 4.41
C GLY A 7 0.19 9.63 4.93
N GLY A 8 1.08 9.08 4.09
CA GLY A 8 1.95 7.96 4.49
C GLY A 8 2.85 8.30 5.70
N ASN A 9 3.43 9.50 5.74
CA ASN A 9 4.27 9.93 6.86
C ASN A 9 3.47 10.12 8.16
N ASP A 10 2.29 10.73 8.10
CA ASP A 10 1.41 10.95 9.24
C ASP A 10 0.88 9.63 9.82
N LEU A 11 0.56 8.67 8.96
CA LEU A 11 0.17 7.32 9.36
C LEU A 11 1.34 6.55 10.01
N ALA A 12 2.55 6.66 9.48
CA ALA A 12 3.75 6.11 10.13
C ALA A 12 4.00 6.75 11.51
N ALA A 13 3.83 8.08 11.62
CA ALA A 13 3.94 8.79 12.90
C ALA A 13 2.83 8.38 13.89
N ALA A 14 1.62 8.13 13.40
CA ALA A 14 0.49 7.69 14.19
C ALA A 14 0.68 6.28 14.76
N ILE A 15 1.31 5.35 14.01
CA ILE A 15 1.72 4.03 14.55
C ILE A 15 2.67 4.20 15.74
N ALA A 16 3.63 5.11 15.64
CA ALA A 16 4.58 5.38 16.73
C ALA A 16 3.94 6.08 17.95
N GLN A 17 2.72 6.62 17.82
CA GLN A 17 1.99 7.33 18.87
C GLN A 17 0.53 6.85 19.01
N PRO A 18 0.30 5.63 19.54
CA PRO A 18 -1.03 5.02 19.55
C PRO A 18 -2.12 5.86 20.24
N THR A 19 -1.77 6.63 21.26
CA THR A 19 -2.69 7.51 21.99
C THR A 19 -3.17 8.71 21.17
N MET A 20 -2.38 9.15 20.18
CA MET A 20 -2.69 10.28 19.30
C MET A 20 -3.02 9.83 17.87
N ALA A 21 -3.03 8.53 17.59
CA ALA A 21 -3.07 7.99 16.24
C ALA A 21 -4.29 8.49 15.42
N GLN A 22 -5.50 8.41 16.00
CA GLN A 22 -6.72 8.89 15.34
C GLN A 22 -6.70 10.41 15.11
N GLN A 23 -6.17 11.18 16.05
CA GLN A 23 -6.06 12.64 15.91
C GLN A 23 -5.08 13.00 14.79
N ILE A 24 -3.92 12.35 14.73
CA ILE A 24 -2.91 12.56 13.68
C ILE A 24 -3.51 12.21 12.31
N ALA A 25 -4.08 11.01 12.16
CA ALA A 25 -4.68 10.56 10.91
C ALA A 25 -5.85 11.45 10.47
N GLY A 26 -6.75 11.82 11.39
CA GLY A 26 -7.92 12.65 11.09
C GLY A 26 -7.56 14.07 10.69
N ASN A 27 -6.58 14.68 11.37
CA ASN A 27 -6.08 16.00 11.00
C ASN A 27 -5.38 15.97 9.64
N SER A 28 -4.54 14.96 9.39
CA SER A 28 -3.85 14.82 8.11
C SER A 28 -4.82 14.63 6.95
N ALA A 29 -5.80 13.73 7.09
CA ALA A 29 -6.82 13.48 6.07
C ALA A 29 -7.68 14.73 5.78
N THR A 30 -8.07 15.47 6.83
CA THR A 30 -8.82 16.73 6.67
C THR A 30 -8.00 17.79 5.94
N ASN A 31 -6.73 17.93 6.30
CA ASN A 31 -5.82 18.88 5.66
C ASN A 31 -5.53 18.50 4.20
N ALA A 32 -5.41 17.21 3.91
CA ALA A 32 -5.22 16.70 2.55
C ALA A 32 -6.40 17.08 1.65
N ALA A 33 -7.63 16.81 2.10
CA ALA A 33 -8.84 17.20 1.38
C ALA A 33 -8.94 18.73 1.20
N ALA A 34 -8.62 19.51 2.23
CA ALA A 34 -8.61 20.97 2.13
C ALA A 34 -7.61 21.50 1.09
N GLN A 35 -6.42 20.89 0.99
CA GLN A 35 -5.42 21.24 -0.03
C GLN A 35 -5.91 20.93 -1.45
N VAL A 36 -6.66 19.84 -1.64
CA VAL A 36 -7.33 19.55 -2.91
C VAL A 36 -8.38 20.62 -3.23
N GLY A 37 -9.16 21.04 -2.23
CA GLY A 37 -10.07 22.18 -2.36
C GLY A 37 -9.38 23.45 -2.85
N LEU A 38 -8.23 23.81 -2.26
CA LEU A 38 -7.44 24.97 -2.69
C LEU A 38 -6.98 24.88 -4.15
N LEU A 39 -6.60 23.70 -4.63
CA LEU A 39 -6.25 23.50 -6.05
C LEU A 39 -7.47 23.75 -6.95
N LEU A 40 -8.64 23.23 -6.57
CA LEU A 40 -9.89 23.38 -7.33
C LEU A 40 -10.35 24.84 -7.37
N ASP A 41 -10.31 25.54 -6.24
CA ASP A 41 -10.64 26.97 -6.15
C ASP A 41 -9.69 27.84 -6.98
N ALA A 42 -8.42 27.43 -7.12
CA ALA A 42 -7.45 28.08 -8.00
C ALA A 42 -7.65 27.74 -9.49
N GLY A 43 -8.67 26.96 -9.85
CA GLY A 43 -9.02 26.62 -11.23
C GLY A 43 -8.39 25.32 -11.75
N ALA A 44 -7.93 24.41 -10.89
CA ALA A 44 -7.46 23.11 -11.31
C ALA A 44 -8.58 22.31 -12.03
N GLY A 45 -8.38 21.98 -13.31
CA GLY A 45 -9.39 21.26 -14.10
C GLY A 45 -9.54 19.76 -13.80
N LEU A 46 -8.54 19.11 -13.23
CA LEU A 46 -8.59 17.73 -12.72
C LEU A 46 -7.54 17.59 -11.62
N VAL A 47 -7.97 17.09 -10.45
CA VAL A 47 -7.08 16.65 -9.37
C VAL A 47 -7.27 15.14 -9.19
N VAL A 48 -6.19 14.37 -9.36
CA VAL A 48 -6.17 12.94 -9.05
C VAL A 48 -5.71 12.78 -7.61
N VAL A 49 -6.48 12.07 -6.79
CA VAL A 49 -6.23 11.86 -5.35
C VAL A 49 -6.13 10.37 -5.07
N PRO A 50 -4.92 9.80 -5.09
CA PRO A 50 -4.72 8.41 -4.70
C PRO A 50 -4.97 8.27 -3.20
N ASN A 51 -5.70 7.22 -2.80
CA ASN A 51 -5.83 6.90 -1.37
C ASN A 51 -4.53 6.28 -0.83
N VAL A 52 -4.37 6.23 0.49
CA VAL A 52 -3.16 5.68 1.11
C VAL A 52 -3.25 4.15 1.15
N PRO A 53 -2.24 3.42 0.65
CA PRO A 53 -2.20 1.97 0.77
C PRO A 53 -2.08 1.49 2.22
N ASP A 54 -2.61 0.30 2.49
CA ASP A 54 -2.61 -0.31 3.83
C ASP A 54 -1.18 -0.45 4.40
N ILE A 55 -0.88 0.37 5.40
CA ILE A 55 0.44 0.42 6.03
C ILE A 55 0.72 -0.81 6.92
N SER A 56 -0.29 -1.63 7.24
CA SER A 56 -0.11 -2.85 8.03
C SER A 56 0.78 -3.90 7.34
N ALA A 57 0.94 -3.79 6.03
CA ALA A 57 1.78 -4.68 5.24
C ALA A 57 3.27 -4.30 5.24
N THR A 58 3.62 -3.12 5.77
CA THR A 58 4.98 -2.55 5.68
C THR A 58 5.96 -3.26 6.61
N PRO A 59 7.25 -3.41 6.21
CA PRO A 59 8.27 -3.96 7.11
C PRO A 59 8.41 -3.19 8.43
N MET A 60 8.15 -1.88 8.42
CA MET A 60 8.14 -1.00 9.60
C MET A 60 7.29 -1.58 10.75
N LEU A 61 6.17 -2.25 10.46
CA LEU A 61 5.31 -2.81 11.51
C LEU A 61 6.04 -3.92 12.30
N LEU A 62 6.75 -4.81 11.61
CA LEU A 62 7.55 -5.84 12.26
C LEU A 62 8.67 -5.21 13.09
N GLU A 63 9.32 -4.17 12.54
CA GLU A 63 10.36 -3.42 13.25
C GLU A 63 9.84 -2.81 14.56
N ALA A 64 8.65 -2.19 14.52
CA ALA A 64 8.00 -1.60 15.69
C ALA A 64 7.67 -2.65 16.76
N VAL A 65 7.13 -3.80 16.35
CA VAL A 65 6.76 -4.90 17.25
C VAL A 65 7.98 -5.50 17.94
N ILE A 66 9.06 -5.77 17.20
CA ILE A 66 10.31 -6.28 17.77
C ILE A 66 10.93 -5.26 18.73
N THR A 67 10.93 -3.99 18.35
CA THR A 67 11.47 -2.90 19.19
C THR A 67 10.70 -2.78 20.50
N ALA A 68 9.37 -2.75 20.43
CA ALA A 68 8.51 -2.65 21.61
C ALA A 68 8.57 -3.91 22.48
N GLY A 69 8.59 -5.10 21.87
CA GLY A 69 8.54 -6.38 22.58
C GLY A 69 9.85 -6.77 23.25
N LEU A 70 11.00 -6.42 22.65
CA LEU A 70 12.33 -6.84 23.13
C LEU A 70 13.16 -5.71 23.78
N GLY A 71 12.74 -4.46 23.64
CA GLY A 71 13.41 -3.30 24.24
C GLY A 71 14.90 -3.24 23.88
N ALA A 72 15.78 -3.23 24.89
CA ALA A 72 17.23 -3.14 24.68
C ALA A 72 17.83 -4.31 23.87
N ALA A 73 17.15 -5.46 23.81
CA ALA A 73 17.58 -6.61 23.01
C ALA A 73 17.18 -6.52 21.52
N ALA A 74 16.41 -5.50 21.13
CA ALA A 74 15.89 -5.36 19.78
C ALA A 74 16.96 -5.20 18.67
N PRO A 75 18.09 -4.47 18.83
CA PRO A 75 19.00 -4.23 17.70
C PRO A 75 19.53 -5.50 16.99
N PRO A 76 20.10 -6.51 17.68
CA PRO A 76 20.51 -7.75 17.01
C PRO A 76 19.31 -8.58 16.53
N ALA A 77 18.18 -8.53 17.23
CA ALA A 77 16.97 -9.25 16.87
C ALA A 77 16.33 -8.72 15.58
N LEU A 78 16.28 -7.39 15.41
CA LEU A 78 15.83 -6.71 14.19
C LEU A 78 16.69 -7.11 13.00
N LYS A 79 18.01 -7.10 13.16
CA LYS A 79 18.91 -7.53 12.10
C LYS A 79 18.60 -8.97 11.67
N ALA A 80 18.49 -9.90 12.62
CA ALA A 80 18.20 -11.30 12.31
C ALA A 80 16.82 -11.49 11.64
N ALA A 81 15.79 -10.76 12.10
CA ALA A 81 14.47 -10.80 11.50
C ALA A 81 14.46 -10.26 10.06
N LEU A 82 15.08 -9.10 9.81
CA LEU A 82 15.12 -8.48 8.49
C LEU A 82 15.95 -9.32 7.50
N ASP A 83 17.07 -9.89 7.95
CA ASP A 83 17.84 -10.84 7.14
C ASP A 83 16.96 -12.06 6.77
N ALA A 84 16.19 -12.61 7.71
CA ALA A 84 15.29 -13.74 7.45
C ALA A 84 14.11 -13.41 6.51
N LEU A 85 13.57 -12.19 6.55
CA LEU A 85 12.55 -11.72 5.60
C LEU A 85 13.07 -11.61 4.17
N ALA A 86 14.37 -11.36 4.00
CA ALA A 86 14.99 -11.18 2.71
C ALA A 86 15.26 -12.52 1.98
N GLU A 87 15.32 -13.65 2.70
CA GLU A 87 15.73 -14.96 2.16
C GLU A 87 14.63 -15.72 1.38
N GLY A 88 13.35 -15.39 1.57
CA GLY A 88 12.24 -16.20 1.08
C GLY A 88 11.36 -15.50 0.05
N ALA A 89 10.79 -16.26 -0.88
CA ALA A 89 9.68 -15.80 -1.70
C ALA A 89 8.36 -15.87 -0.91
N THR A 90 7.45 -14.96 -1.20
CA THR A 90 6.10 -14.90 -0.62
C THR A 90 5.04 -14.84 -1.73
N PRO A 91 4.85 -15.92 -2.50
CA PRO A 91 3.93 -15.95 -3.64
C PRO A 91 2.45 -15.87 -3.25
N ASP A 92 2.11 -15.98 -1.96
CA ASP A 92 0.74 -15.94 -1.45
C ASP A 92 0.70 -15.48 0.02
N PHE A 93 -0.51 -15.39 0.57
CA PHE A 93 -0.70 -15.00 1.97
C PHE A 93 -0.04 -15.97 2.95
N ALA A 94 -0.15 -17.29 2.72
CA ALA A 94 0.34 -18.31 3.66
C ALA A 94 1.87 -18.28 3.79
N SER A 95 2.57 -18.19 2.66
CA SER A 95 4.02 -18.04 2.58
C SER A 95 4.49 -16.72 3.22
N ARG A 96 3.74 -15.61 3.04
CA ARG A 96 4.01 -14.35 3.73
C ARG A 96 3.93 -14.50 5.25
N GLN A 97 2.89 -15.16 5.76
CA GLN A 97 2.75 -15.41 7.20
C GLN A 97 3.86 -16.33 7.74
N GLN A 98 4.25 -17.35 6.97
CA GLN A 98 5.37 -18.21 7.32
C GLN A 98 6.70 -17.44 7.39
N ALA A 99 6.94 -16.52 6.45
CA ALA A 99 8.12 -15.66 6.46
C ALA A 99 8.17 -14.76 7.70
N ILE A 100 7.04 -14.16 8.11
CA ILE A 100 6.94 -13.37 9.35
C ILE A 100 7.28 -14.22 10.57
N ARG A 101 6.68 -15.41 10.69
CA ARG A 101 6.95 -16.33 11.81
C ARG A 101 8.42 -16.76 11.84
N LYS A 102 9.04 -17.03 10.69
CA LYS A 102 10.47 -17.35 10.58
C LYS A 102 11.34 -16.17 11.03
N ALA A 103 11.00 -14.95 10.64
CA ALA A 103 11.71 -13.74 11.06
C ALA A 103 11.62 -13.51 12.56
N LEU A 104 10.44 -13.70 13.16
CA LEU A 104 10.26 -13.62 14.61
C LEU A 104 11.04 -14.70 15.36
N LEU A 105 11.14 -15.90 14.79
CA LEU A 105 11.98 -16.96 15.36
C LEU A 105 13.48 -16.61 15.29
N ALA A 106 13.93 -16.02 14.18
CA ALA A 106 15.30 -15.54 14.04
C ALA A 106 15.62 -14.44 15.07
N ALA A 107 14.69 -13.50 15.30
CA ALA A 107 14.78 -12.52 16.38
C ALA A 107 14.83 -13.18 17.78
N ALA A 108 13.93 -14.13 18.06
CA ALA A 108 13.91 -14.81 19.36
C ALA A 108 15.21 -15.60 19.63
N ALA A 109 15.83 -16.16 18.59
CA ALA A 109 17.09 -16.89 18.69
C ALA A 109 18.28 -16.00 19.09
N THR A 110 18.22 -14.69 18.85
CA THR A 110 19.25 -13.76 19.36
C THR A 110 19.10 -13.46 20.85
N VAL A 111 17.92 -13.71 21.43
CA VAL A 111 17.61 -13.45 22.84
C VAL A 111 17.90 -14.68 23.71
N SER A 112 17.62 -15.89 23.22
CA SER A 112 17.84 -17.12 23.97
C SER A 112 18.17 -18.30 23.06
N SER A 113 19.03 -19.21 23.53
CA SER A 113 19.30 -20.50 22.89
C SER A 113 18.33 -21.61 23.31
N ASN A 114 17.46 -21.37 24.30
CA ASN A 114 16.51 -22.36 24.78
C ASN A 114 15.27 -22.41 23.86
N PRO A 115 14.95 -23.58 23.24
CA PRO A 115 13.83 -23.68 22.30
C PRO A 115 12.47 -23.31 22.90
N PHE A 116 12.24 -23.59 24.19
CA PHE A 116 10.99 -23.24 24.87
C PHE A 116 10.85 -21.73 25.03
N ILE A 117 11.94 -21.04 25.39
CA ILE A 117 11.94 -19.57 25.51
C ILE A 117 11.77 -18.92 24.13
N GLN A 118 12.44 -19.45 23.10
CA GLN A 118 12.27 -18.97 21.73
C GLN A 118 10.81 -19.06 21.29
N GLN A 119 10.16 -20.20 21.52
CA GLN A 119 8.76 -20.38 21.16
C GLN A 119 7.84 -19.40 21.92
N LEU A 120 8.06 -19.20 23.22
CA LEU A 120 7.29 -18.23 24.00
C LEU A 120 7.43 -16.80 23.46
N LEU A 121 8.65 -16.39 23.10
CA LEU A 121 8.92 -15.08 22.49
C LEU A 121 8.26 -14.95 21.12
N VAL A 122 8.30 -15.98 20.28
CA VAL A 122 7.66 -15.98 18.97
C VAL A 122 6.14 -15.80 19.12
N GLU A 123 5.48 -16.55 20.00
CA GLU A 123 4.03 -16.41 20.20
C GLU A 123 3.67 -15.02 20.74
N GLN A 124 4.46 -14.46 21.67
CA GLN A 124 4.25 -13.10 22.18
C GLN A 124 4.41 -12.05 21.07
N LEU A 125 5.48 -12.12 20.28
CA LEU A 125 5.74 -11.16 19.21
C LEU A 125 4.73 -11.30 18.07
N LEU A 126 4.29 -12.51 17.75
CA LEU A 126 3.30 -12.75 16.69
C LEU A 126 1.94 -12.17 17.08
N ALA A 127 1.48 -12.41 18.32
CA ALA A 127 0.25 -11.79 18.82
C ALA A 127 0.34 -10.25 18.83
N GLY A 128 1.50 -9.70 19.17
CA GLY A 128 1.78 -8.27 19.06
C GLY A 128 1.72 -7.76 17.63
N TYR A 129 2.29 -8.51 16.67
CA TYR A 129 2.25 -8.19 15.25
C TYR A 129 0.83 -8.20 14.69
N GLU A 130 0.03 -9.22 14.99
CA GLU A 130 -1.37 -9.31 14.55
C GLU A 130 -2.20 -8.14 15.08
N THR A 131 -2.08 -7.83 16.38
CA THR A 131 -2.76 -6.69 17.00
C THR A 131 -2.34 -5.37 16.35
N ALA A 132 -1.03 -5.17 16.12
CA ALA A 132 -0.53 -3.96 15.50
C ALA A 132 -0.97 -3.84 14.03
N ALA A 133 -1.04 -4.96 13.30
CA ALA A 133 -1.49 -5.00 11.91
C ALA A 133 -2.96 -4.61 11.79
N GLU A 134 -3.82 -5.14 12.66
CA GLU A 134 -5.24 -4.77 12.71
C GLU A 134 -5.42 -3.27 13.00
N GLN A 135 -4.67 -2.73 13.96
CA GLN A 135 -4.72 -1.30 14.30
C GLN A 135 -4.24 -0.41 13.15
N ALA A 136 -3.13 -0.79 12.51
CA ALA A 136 -2.55 -0.06 11.37
C ALA A 136 -3.48 -0.05 10.15
N SER A 137 -4.13 -1.19 9.86
CA SER A 137 -5.10 -1.33 8.78
C SER A 137 -6.35 -0.48 9.07
N ALA A 138 -6.91 -0.58 10.27
CA ALA A 138 -8.06 0.23 10.69
C ALA A 138 -7.76 1.74 10.65
N LEU A 139 -6.54 2.13 11.01
CA LEU A 139 -6.11 3.53 10.94
C LEU A 139 -5.97 4.03 9.50
N THR A 140 -5.46 3.19 8.59
CA THR A 140 -5.40 3.51 7.15
C THR A 140 -6.81 3.67 6.56
N ASP A 141 -7.72 2.75 6.90
CA ASP A 141 -9.11 2.86 6.47
C ASP A 141 -9.79 4.11 7.03
N TYR A 142 -9.52 4.46 8.30
CA TYR A 142 -10.00 5.69 8.90
C TYR A 142 -9.49 6.95 8.17
N TYR A 143 -8.19 7.02 7.87
CA TYR A 143 -7.59 8.11 7.09
C TYR A 143 -8.29 8.26 5.74
N ASN A 144 -8.40 7.17 4.98
CA ASN A 144 -8.97 7.18 3.64
C ASN A 144 -10.45 7.60 3.65
N GLN A 145 -11.22 7.15 4.65
CA GLN A 145 -12.62 7.55 4.83
C GLN A 145 -12.78 9.03 5.20
N MET A 146 -11.89 9.57 6.04
CA MET A 146 -11.94 10.98 6.43
C MET A 146 -11.56 11.90 5.27
N GLU A 147 -10.56 11.50 4.48
CA GLU A 147 -10.18 12.24 3.29
C GLU A 147 -11.32 12.23 2.26
N GLU A 148 -11.94 11.07 2.00
CA GLU A 148 -13.09 10.98 1.09
C GLU A 148 -14.23 11.91 1.53
N LYS A 149 -14.62 11.88 2.82
CA LYS A 149 -15.67 12.77 3.34
C LYS A 149 -15.33 14.25 3.17
N GLY A 150 -14.06 14.60 3.31
CA GLY A 150 -13.58 15.97 3.08
C GLY A 150 -13.66 16.36 1.60
N LEU A 151 -13.22 15.48 0.70
CA LEU A 151 -13.28 15.71 -0.74
C LEU A 151 -14.71 15.85 -1.25
N GLU A 152 -15.67 15.09 -0.70
CA GLU A 152 -17.10 15.20 -1.03
C GLU A 152 -17.70 16.58 -0.71
N GLN A 153 -17.05 17.39 0.14
CA GLN A 153 -17.48 18.77 0.42
C GLN A 153 -17.06 19.76 -0.66
N HIS A 154 -16.18 19.37 -1.58
CA HIS A 154 -15.66 20.24 -2.63
C HIS A 154 -16.34 19.93 -3.96
N GLY A 155 -16.70 20.99 -4.70
CA GLY A 155 -17.12 20.88 -6.10
C GLY A 155 -15.92 20.64 -7.03
N GLY A 156 -16.17 20.56 -8.34
CA GLY A 156 -15.11 20.40 -9.33
C GLY A 156 -14.85 18.94 -9.68
N ASN A 157 -13.67 18.67 -10.24
CA ASN A 157 -13.40 17.40 -10.91
C ASN A 157 -12.23 16.67 -10.23
N ILE A 158 -12.59 15.76 -9.33
CA ILE A 158 -11.70 14.92 -8.54
C ILE A 158 -11.77 13.50 -9.09
N ALA A 159 -10.62 12.84 -9.27
CA ALA A 159 -10.55 11.42 -9.57
C ALA A 159 -9.84 10.68 -8.45
N ARG A 160 -10.52 9.72 -7.80
CA ARG A 160 -9.88 8.84 -6.82
C ARG A 160 -9.11 7.72 -7.54
N ALA A 161 -7.87 7.47 -7.10
CA ALA A 161 -7.13 6.27 -7.47
C ALA A 161 -7.05 5.34 -6.26
N ASP A 162 -7.58 4.12 -6.40
CA ASP A 162 -7.64 3.15 -5.29
C ASP A 162 -6.34 2.34 -5.17
N ILE A 163 -5.32 2.97 -4.59
CA ILE A 163 -4.02 2.34 -4.33
C ILE A 163 -4.12 1.36 -3.15
N ASN A 164 -5.02 1.58 -2.20
CA ASN A 164 -5.30 0.63 -1.12
C ASN A 164 -5.87 -0.68 -1.67
N GLY A 165 -6.88 -0.61 -2.55
CA GLY A 165 -7.41 -1.76 -3.28
C GLY A 165 -6.33 -2.48 -4.08
N LEU A 166 -5.51 -1.74 -4.83
CA LEU A 166 -4.36 -2.30 -5.56
C LEU A 166 -3.40 -3.07 -4.64
N PHE A 167 -3.04 -2.52 -3.48
CA PHE A 167 -2.14 -3.20 -2.55
C PHE A 167 -2.74 -4.51 -2.03
N LYS A 168 -4.05 -4.54 -1.77
CA LYS A 168 -4.77 -5.76 -1.39
C LYS A 168 -4.74 -6.80 -2.52
N GLU A 169 -4.90 -6.39 -3.77
CA GLU A 169 -4.76 -7.26 -4.94
C GLU A 169 -3.33 -7.82 -5.09
N ILE A 170 -2.33 -6.95 -4.93
CA ILE A 170 -0.92 -7.33 -4.96
C ILE A 170 -0.62 -8.38 -3.89
N LEU A 171 -1.05 -8.16 -2.65
CA LEU A 171 -0.80 -9.10 -1.55
C LEU A 171 -1.53 -10.44 -1.74
N ALA A 172 -2.69 -10.43 -2.41
CA ALA A 172 -3.45 -11.63 -2.72
C ALA A 172 -2.82 -12.47 -3.86
N ASN A 173 -2.20 -11.83 -4.84
CA ASN A 173 -1.55 -12.51 -5.97
C ASN A 173 -0.26 -11.79 -6.45
N PRO A 174 0.83 -11.81 -5.68
CA PRO A 174 2.05 -11.05 -5.97
C PRO A 174 2.67 -11.39 -7.33
N GLN A 175 2.61 -12.65 -7.74
CA GLN A 175 3.21 -13.12 -8.98
C GLN A 175 2.54 -12.53 -10.22
N ALA A 176 1.23 -12.24 -10.18
CA ALA A 176 0.54 -11.56 -11.27
C ALA A 176 1.06 -10.13 -11.51
N PHE A 177 1.67 -9.53 -10.49
CA PHE A 177 2.31 -8.22 -10.56
C PHE A 177 3.82 -8.32 -10.73
N GLY A 178 4.37 -9.53 -10.90
CA GLY A 178 5.78 -9.80 -11.05
C GLY A 178 6.60 -9.60 -9.79
N LEU A 179 5.99 -9.72 -8.60
CA LEU A 179 6.68 -9.63 -7.32
C LEU A 179 6.95 -11.02 -6.75
N THR A 180 8.11 -11.21 -6.15
CA THR A 180 8.50 -12.47 -5.53
C THR A 180 8.57 -12.38 -4.00
N ASN A 181 8.73 -11.18 -3.42
CA ASN A 181 8.74 -10.97 -1.98
C ASN A 181 7.93 -9.71 -1.58
N THR A 182 6.97 -9.87 -0.67
CA THR A 182 6.01 -8.84 -0.23
C THR A 182 6.12 -8.47 1.24
N VAL A 183 7.22 -8.85 1.89
CA VAL A 183 7.41 -8.64 3.34
C VAL A 183 8.80 -8.11 3.70
N GLY A 184 9.83 -8.49 2.94
CA GLY A 184 11.16 -7.90 3.02
C GLY A 184 11.28 -6.63 2.18
N MET A 185 12.51 -6.12 2.12
CA MET A 185 12.85 -4.89 1.39
C MET A 185 14.20 -5.03 0.67
N ALA A 186 14.36 -4.29 -0.43
CA ALA A 186 15.56 -4.36 -1.26
C ALA A 186 16.74 -3.56 -0.67
N CYS A 187 16.47 -2.43 -0.04
CA CYS A 187 17.48 -1.56 0.55
C CYS A 187 18.02 -2.14 1.87
N PRO A 188 19.30 -1.87 2.21
CA PRO A 188 19.84 -2.31 3.49
C PRO A 188 19.01 -1.79 4.67
N PRO A 189 18.86 -2.57 5.76
CA PRO A 189 18.20 -2.12 6.98
C PRO A 189 18.69 -0.75 7.48
N GLY A 190 17.75 0.16 7.76
CA GLY A 190 18.03 1.52 8.22
C GLY A 190 18.39 2.52 7.11
N VAL A 191 18.47 2.10 5.85
CA VAL A 191 18.71 3.00 4.71
C VAL A 191 17.37 3.34 4.04
N SER A 192 17.03 4.63 4.00
CA SER A 192 15.86 5.11 3.26
C SER A 192 16.03 4.88 1.76
N ALA A 193 14.93 4.56 1.07
CA ALA A 193 14.85 4.45 -0.38
C ALA A 193 15.37 5.72 -1.11
N SER A 194 15.26 6.90 -0.48
CA SER A 194 15.81 8.16 -1.01
C SER A 194 17.34 8.22 -1.06
N ALA A 195 18.02 7.44 -0.21
CA ALA A 195 19.49 7.35 -0.14
C ALA A 195 20.02 6.02 -0.72
N CYS A 196 19.12 5.13 -1.14
CA CYS A 196 19.43 3.79 -1.60
C CYS A 196 19.54 3.74 -3.14
N SER A 197 20.43 2.89 -3.64
CA SER A 197 20.51 2.57 -5.08
C SER A 197 20.90 1.11 -5.26
N SER A 198 20.65 0.56 -6.45
CA SER A 198 21.01 -0.82 -6.78
C SER A 198 22.53 -1.09 -6.78
N ALA A 199 23.36 -0.04 -6.78
CA ALA A 199 24.81 -0.14 -6.67
C ALA A 199 25.32 -0.10 -5.23
N MET A 200 24.45 0.13 -4.24
CA MET A 200 24.84 0.24 -2.84
C MET A 200 25.25 -1.13 -2.26
N PRO A 201 26.34 -1.21 -1.48
CA PRO A 201 26.66 -2.42 -0.73
C PRO A 201 25.49 -2.87 0.16
N GLY A 202 25.11 -4.14 0.04
CA GLY A 202 24.00 -4.70 0.80
C GLY A 202 22.61 -4.51 0.15
N PHE A 203 22.51 -3.85 -1.00
CA PHE A 203 21.29 -3.87 -1.79
C PHE A 203 20.98 -5.31 -2.22
N ASN A 204 19.76 -5.76 -1.96
CA ASN A 204 19.32 -7.10 -2.32
C ASN A 204 18.57 -7.10 -3.65
N ALA A 205 19.25 -7.59 -4.69
CA ALA A 205 18.69 -7.75 -6.03
C ALA A 205 18.22 -9.20 -6.33
N SER A 206 18.16 -10.07 -5.31
CA SER A 206 17.82 -11.50 -5.50
C SER A 206 16.31 -11.77 -5.65
N GLN A 207 15.48 -10.77 -5.37
CA GLN A 207 14.02 -10.85 -5.41
C GLN A 207 13.43 -9.55 -5.97
N ASP A 208 12.22 -9.63 -6.50
CA ASP A 208 11.41 -8.48 -6.87
C ASP A 208 10.52 -8.10 -5.67
N TYR A 209 10.93 -7.06 -4.95
CA TYR A 209 10.33 -6.66 -3.68
C TYR A 209 9.14 -5.70 -3.86
N LEU A 210 8.08 -5.92 -3.07
CA LEU A 210 6.98 -4.96 -2.88
C LEU A 210 7.50 -3.64 -2.28
N PHE A 211 8.51 -3.71 -1.42
CA PHE A 211 9.05 -2.55 -0.70
C PHE A 211 10.52 -2.30 -1.05
N ALA A 212 10.86 -1.03 -1.26
CA ALA A 212 12.25 -0.60 -1.41
C ALA A 212 12.95 -0.52 -0.06
N ASP A 213 12.34 0.16 0.91
CA ASP A 213 12.77 0.25 2.31
C ASP A 213 11.62 -0.19 3.25
N HIS A 214 11.65 0.18 4.52
CA HIS A 214 10.66 -0.29 5.49
C HIS A 214 9.23 0.27 5.31
N LEU A 215 9.03 1.23 4.40
CA LEU A 215 7.75 1.92 4.20
C LEU A 215 7.39 2.10 2.72
N HIS A 216 8.38 2.44 1.89
CA HIS A 216 8.16 2.90 0.53
C HIS A 216 8.06 1.73 -0.45
N PRO A 217 7.16 1.80 -1.45
CA PRO A 217 7.04 0.77 -2.48
C PRO A 217 8.32 0.60 -3.30
N GLY A 218 8.51 -0.60 -3.86
CA GLY A 218 9.58 -0.90 -4.81
C GLY A 218 9.40 -0.20 -6.16
N PRO A 219 10.45 -0.10 -6.99
CA PRO A 219 10.38 0.56 -8.30
C PRO A 219 9.30 -0.01 -9.24
N GLN A 220 9.12 -1.33 -9.24
CA GLN A 220 8.07 -2.00 -10.02
C GLN A 220 6.67 -1.61 -9.55
N VAL A 221 6.47 -1.51 -8.23
CA VAL A 221 5.20 -1.11 -7.64
C VAL A 221 4.91 0.36 -7.95
N HIS A 222 5.91 1.23 -7.89
CA HIS A 222 5.78 2.61 -8.37
C HIS A 222 5.36 2.69 -9.85
N THR A 223 5.87 1.80 -10.71
CA THR A 223 5.46 1.74 -12.11
C THR A 223 3.98 1.37 -12.25
N ILE A 224 3.51 0.39 -11.50
CA ILE A 224 2.09 -0.02 -11.48
C ILE A 224 1.20 1.12 -10.96
N ILE A 225 1.60 1.76 -9.86
CA ILE A 225 0.88 2.92 -9.28
C ILE A 225 0.80 4.06 -10.31
N ALA A 226 1.89 4.37 -11.01
CA ALA A 226 1.89 5.42 -12.03
C ALA A 226 0.87 5.13 -13.13
N VAL A 227 0.75 3.88 -13.58
CA VAL A 227 -0.27 3.49 -14.56
C VAL A 227 -1.68 3.79 -14.04
N ILE A 228 -1.98 3.38 -12.80
CA ILE A 228 -3.31 3.57 -12.19
C ILE A 228 -3.64 5.05 -11.95
N VAL A 229 -2.67 5.83 -11.45
CA VAL A 229 -2.85 7.28 -11.21
C VAL A 229 -3.06 8.04 -12.52
N MET A 230 -2.47 7.59 -13.62
CA MET A 230 -2.62 8.23 -14.93
C MET A 230 -3.90 7.80 -15.68
N MET A 231 -4.55 6.70 -15.29
CA MET A 231 -5.76 6.18 -15.96
C MET A 231 -6.89 7.21 -16.12
N PRO A 232 -7.23 8.05 -15.13
CA PRO A 232 -8.29 9.05 -15.29
C PRO A 232 -8.04 10.04 -16.43
N ALA A 233 -6.78 10.39 -16.69
CA ALA A 233 -6.40 11.24 -17.81
C ALA A 233 -6.54 10.51 -19.15
N VAL A 234 -6.11 9.25 -19.20
CA VAL A 234 -6.20 8.40 -20.40
C VAL A 234 -7.66 8.13 -20.77
N PHE A 235 -8.50 7.79 -19.79
CA PHE A 235 -9.91 7.50 -20.01
C PHE A 235 -10.66 8.71 -20.58
N ARG A 236 -10.35 9.92 -20.11
CA ARG A 236 -10.88 11.16 -20.69
C ARG A 236 -10.54 11.31 -22.17
N ILE A 237 -9.29 11.02 -22.55
CA ILE A 237 -8.87 11.08 -23.96
C ILE A 237 -9.68 10.07 -24.79
N ILE A 238 -9.79 8.83 -24.31
CA ILE A 238 -10.53 7.76 -25.00
C ILE A 238 -12.00 8.16 -25.20
N ILE A 239 -12.67 8.66 -24.16
CA ILE A 239 -14.08 9.07 -24.25
C ILE A 239 -14.28 10.22 -25.23
N VAL A 240 -13.37 11.20 -25.26
CA VAL A 240 -13.45 12.32 -26.21
C VAL A 240 -13.22 11.82 -27.65
N MET A 241 -12.43 10.77 -27.85
CA MET A 241 -12.22 10.16 -29.17
C MET A 241 -13.34 9.20 -29.58
N MET A 242 -14.16 8.71 -28.65
CA MET A 242 -15.30 7.84 -28.97
C MET A 242 -16.38 8.61 -29.76
N PRO A 243 -16.93 8.02 -30.85
CA PRO A 243 -18.09 8.57 -31.54
C PRO A 243 -19.25 8.78 -30.57
N ALA A 244 -20.04 9.84 -30.76
CA ALA A 244 -21.09 10.25 -29.82
C ALA A 244 -22.09 9.12 -29.47
N VAL A 245 -22.33 8.19 -30.40
CA VAL A 245 -23.23 7.02 -30.22
C VAL A 245 -22.67 5.97 -29.24
N PHE A 246 -21.36 5.96 -29.00
CA PHE A 246 -20.68 5.01 -28.10
C PHE A 246 -20.20 5.65 -26.79
N ARG A 247 -20.42 6.96 -26.58
CA ARG A 247 -20.05 7.61 -25.33
C ARG A 247 -21.03 7.17 -24.23
N PRO A 248 -20.53 6.63 -23.10
CA PRO A 248 -21.39 6.40 -21.95
C PRO A 248 -21.98 7.74 -21.47
N PRO A 249 -23.17 7.76 -20.86
CA PRO A 249 -23.67 8.96 -20.20
C PRO A 249 -22.64 9.42 -19.15
N TYR A 250 -22.39 10.72 -19.03
CA TYR A 250 -21.39 11.29 -18.11
C TYR A 250 -21.53 10.78 -16.66
N SER A 251 -22.76 10.43 -16.24
CA SER A 251 -23.08 9.84 -14.94
C SER A 251 -22.58 8.41 -14.72
N ALA A 252 -22.25 7.66 -15.79
CA ALA A 252 -21.71 6.30 -15.72
C ALA A 252 -20.16 6.25 -15.77
N ILE A 253 -19.52 7.36 -16.10
CA ILE A 253 -18.06 7.50 -16.21
C ILE A 253 -17.44 7.84 -14.85
N TYR A 254 -18.19 8.55 -14.00
CA TYR A 254 -17.78 9.01 -12.67
C TYR A 254 -18.90 8.78 -11.62
N ALA A 255 -19.61 7.65 -11.69
CA ALA A 255 -20.54 7.32 -10.62
C ALA A 255 -19.77 7.16 -9.30
N PRO A 256 -20.20 7.78 -8.19
CA PRO A 256 -19.61 7.50 -6.88
C PRO A 256 -19.74 6.01 -6.62
N VAL A 257 -18.69 5.41 -6.05
CA VAL A 257 -18.58 3.99 -5.72
C VAL A 257 -19.60 3.63 -4.64
N ARG A 258 -20.88 3.59 -5.00
CA ARG A 258 -21.92 2.94 -4.21
C ARG A 258 -21.97 1.51 -4.70
N ARG A 259 -21.16 0.67 -4.05
CA ARG A 259 -20.97 -0.79 -4.23
C ARG A 259 -19.88 -1.16 -5.24
N GLY A 260 -18.65 -1.30 -4.73
CA GLY A 260 -17.81 -2.50 -4.89
C GLY A 260 -17.57 -3.13 -6.27
N TRP A 261 -17.76 -2.43 -7.38
CA TRP A 261 -17.45 -2.95 -8.70
C TRP A 261 -16.52 -1.98 -9.43
N ILE A 262 -15.27 -2.42 -9.56
CA ILE A 262 -14.31 -1.88 -10.51
C ILE A 262 -14.92 -2.00 -11.91
N ALA A 263 -15.31 -0.88 -12.52
CA ALA A 263 -15.60 -0.85 -13.95
C ALA A 263 -14.27 -0.72 -14.72
N ILE A 264 -13.43 -1.75 -14.66
CA ILE A 264 -12.47 -1.98 -15.74
C ILE A 264 -13.31 -2.52 -16.89
N TYR A 265 -13.45 -1.73 -17.95
CA TYR A 265 -13.94 -2.25 -19.22
C TYR A 265 -12.96 -3.36 -19.65
N THR A 266 -13.33 -4.62 -19.40
CA THR A 266 -12.76 -5.76 -20.11
C THR A 266 -13.04 -5.50 -21.58
N ILE A 267 -11.99 -5.25 -22.36
CA ILE A 267 -12.07 -5.25 -23.82
C ILE A 267 -12.47 -6.69 -24.19
N CYS A 268 -13.76 -6.89 -24.44
CA CYS A 268 -14.26 -8.12 -25.04
C CYS A 268 -13.61 -8.22 -26.44
N PRO A 269 -12.90 -9.30 -26.80
CA PRO A 269 -12.40 -9.45 -28.15
C PRO A 269 -13.58 -9.54 -29.11
N LEU A 270 -13.70 -8.54 -30.00
CA LEU A 270 -14.55 -8.61 -31.17
C LEU A 270 -14.12 -9.80 -32.03
N ASN A 271 -14.73 -10.96 -31.84
CA ASN A 271 -14.77 -12.04 -32.82
C ASN A 271 -15.96 -12.96 -32.56
N SER A 272 -17.12 -12.55 -33.10
CA SER A 272 -18.07 -13.43 -33.79
C SER A 272 -19.29 -12.61 -34.19
N VAL A 273 -19.18 -11.96 -35.35
CA VAL A 273 -20.35 -11.63 -36.16
C VAL A 273 -20.81 -12.95 -36.77
N THR A 274 -21.95 -13.47 -36.33
CA THR A 274 -22.85 -14.20 -37.21
C THR A 274 -24.28 -13.72 -36.98
N SER A 275 -24.73 -12.91 -37.94
CA SER A 275 -26.13 -12.66 -38.25
C SER A 275 -26.88 -13.99 -38.45
N SER A 276 -28.08 -14.09 -37.88
CA SER A 276 -29.25 -14.69 -38.55
C SER A 276 -30.50 -14.33 -37.76
N ALA A 277 -31.38 -13.59 -38.41
CA ALA A 277 -32.76 -13.35 -38.00
C ALA A 277 -33.57 -14.66 -38.01
N VAL A 278 -34.38 -14.90 -36.98
CA VAL A 278 -35.86 -14.99 -36.94
C VAL A 278 -36.27 -14.85 -35.48
#